data_AF-A0A831TI64-F1
#
_entry.id   AF-A0A831TI64-F1
#
_cell.length_a   1.000
_cell.length_b   1.000
_cell.length_c   1.000
_cell.angle_alpha   90.00
_cell.angle_beta   90.00
_cell.angle_gamma   90.00
#
_symmetry.space_group_name_H-M   'P 1'
#
loop_
_entity.id
_entity.type
_entity.pdbx_description
1 polymer ?
#
loop_
_entity_poly.entity_id
_entity_poly.type
_entity_poly.pdbx_seq_one_letter_code
_entity_poly.pdbx_strand_id
1 'polypeptide(L)' 'MTQIEFARLIGVSQGTLSDIEKDRCKPSVDTLVSIRKSFKVDINWLLVGE' A
#
# COMPACT_ATOMS: atom_id res chain seq x y z
N MET A 1 -4.44 -4.30 -12.51
CA MET A 1 -3.93 -2.93 -12.27
C MET A 1 -2.41 -2.97 -12.41
N THR A 2 -1.82 -1.91 -12.94
CA THR A 2 -0.37 -1.70 -12.93
C THR A 2 0.08 -1.12 -11.58
N GLN A 3 1.38 -1.18 -11.29
CA GLN A 3 1.94 -0.57 -10.07
C GLN A 3 1.70 0.95 -10.02
N ILE A 4 1.74 1.64 -11.17
CA ILE A 4 1.45 3.07 -11.27
C ILE A 4 -0.02 3.36 -10.91
N GLU A 5 -0.95 2.55 -11.43
CA GLU A 5 -2.38 2.68 -11.12
C GLU A 5 -2.66 2.43 -9.63
N PHE A 6 -2.03 1.40 -9.05
CA PHE A 6 -2.17 1.10 -7.63
C PHE A 6 -1.64 2.22 -6.75
N ALA A 7 -0.43 2.73 -7.03
CA ALA A 7 0.18 3.84 -6.30
C ALA A 7 -0.75 5.06 -6.27
N ARG A 8 -1.32 5.42 -7.44
CA ARG A 8 -2.28 6.52 -7.55
C ARG A 8 -3.54 6.27 -6.72
N LEU A 9 -4.08 5.05 -6.73
CA LEU A 9 -5.28 4.67 -5.98
C LEU A 9 -5.11 4.75 -4.45
N ILE A 10 -3.88 4.56 -3.95
CA ILE A 10 -3.57 4.58 -2.51
C ILE A 10 -2.85 5.86 -2.07
N GLY A 11 -2.77 6.85 -2.96
CA GLY A 11 -2.24 8.18 -2.65
C GLY A 11 -0.73 8.26 -2.45
N VAL A 12 0.05 7.37 -3.07
CA VAL A 12 1.54 7.39 -3.02
C VAL A 12 2.16 7.51 -4.40
N SER A 13 3.44 7.87 -4.47
CA SER A 13 4.20 7.81 -5.73
C SER A 13 4.52 6.36 -6.12
N GLN A 14 4.70 6.08 -7.41
CA GLN A 14 5.13 4.74 -7.84
C GLN A 14 6.51 4.38 -7.29
N GLY A 15 7.42 5.34 -7.12
CA GLY A 15 8.71 5.13 -6.47
C GLY A 15 8.56 4.68 -5.01
N THR A 16 7.70 5.35 -4.25
CA THR A 16 7.37 4.99 -2.85
C THR A 16 6.79 3.58 -2.78
N LEU A 17 5.85 3.23 -3.67
CA LEU A 17 5.30 1.88 -3.72
C LEU A 17 6.38 0.85 -4.07
N SER A 18 7.28 1.15 -5.00
CA SER A 18 8.41 0.27 -5.31
C SER A 18 9.38 0.12 -4.13
N ASP A 19 9.54 1.14 -3.28
CA ASP A 19 10.37 1.03 -2.08
C ASP A 19 9.73 0.16 -1.02
N ILE A 20 8.41 0.26 -0.86
CA ILE A 20 7.63 -0.61 0.03
C ILE A 20 7.74 -2.08 -0.41
N GLU A 21 7.50 -2.37 -1.69
CA GLU A 21 7.54 -3.74 -2.23
C GLU A 21 8.94 -4.38 -2.19
N LYS A 22 9.99 -3.56 -2.15
CA LYS A 22 11.39 -4.02 -2.04
C LYS A 22 11.92 -3.98 -0.60
N ASP A 23 11.04 -3.80 0.38
CA ASP A 23 11.38 -3.67 1.81
C ASP A 23 12.41 -2.56 2.12
N ARG A 24 12.53 -1.55 1.24
CA ARG A 24 13.41 -0.40 1.46
C ARG A 24 12.78 0.62 2.43
N CYS A 25 11.46 0.63 2.54
CA CYS A 25 10.73 1.37 3.56
C CYS A 25 9.45 0.64 3.96
N LYS A 26 8.88 1.00 5.12
CA LYS A 26 7.57 0.52 5.55
C LYS A 26 6.47 1.49 5.09
N PRO A 27 5.27 1.01 4.75
CA PRO A 27 4.15 1.89 4.43
C PRO A 27 3.79 2.74 5.64
N SER A 28 3.32 3.98 5.41
CA SER A 28 2.78 4.80 6.49
C SER A 28 1.41 4.27 6.93
N VAL A 29 0.95 4.68 8.11
CA VAL A 29 -0.42 4.39 8.58
C VAL A 29 -1.45 4.92 7.57
N ASP A 30 -1.21 6.10 6.99
CA ASP A 30 -2.11 6.68 5.98
C ASP A 30 -2.17 5.82 4.71
N THR A 31 -1.03 5.28 4.24
CA THR A 31 -0.99 4.34 3.12
C THR A 31 -1.82 3.09 3.43
N LEU A 32 -1.66 2.50 4.62
CA LEU A 32 -2.42 1.32 5.04
C LEU A 32 -3.92 1.59 5.13
N VAL A 33 -4.31 2.73 5.71
CA VAL A 33 -5.71 3.17 5.78
C VAL A 33 -6.29 3.40 4.38
N SER A 34 -5.50 3.97 3.46
CA SER A 34 -5.92 4.17 2.07
C SER A 34 -6.15 2.84 1.35
N ILE A 35 -5.25 1.86 1.52
CA ILE A 35 -5.43 0.52 0.94
C ILE A 35 -6.73 -0.11 1.46
N ARG A 36 -6.95 -0.08 2.78
CA ARG A 36 -8.20 -0.59 3.39
C ARG A 36 -9.43 0.10 2.83
N LYS A 37 -9.43 1.43 2.70
CA LYS A 37 -10.59 2.17 2.19
C LYS A 37 -10.87 1.87 0.71
N SER A 38 -9.82 1.77 -0.11
CA SER A 38 -9.95 1.55 -1.55
C SER A 38 -10.35 0.10 -1.89
N PHE A 39 -9.85 -0.88 -1.14
CA PHE A 39 -10.01 -2.31 -1.48
C PHE A 39 -10.84 -3.10 -0.47
N LYS A 40 -11.27 -2.47 0.64
CA LYS A 40 -12.05 -3.10 1.73
C LYS A 40 -11.39 -4.36 2.30
N VAL A 41 -10.05 -4.37 2.34
CA VAL A 41 -9.24 -5.47 2.90
C VAL A 41 -9.12 -5.36 4.42
N ASP A 42 -8.86 -6.50 5.08
CA ASP A 42 -8.53 -6.52 6.51
C ASP A 42 -7.15 -5.88 6.74
N ILE A 43 -7.09 -4.99 7.72
CA ILE A 43 -5.85 -4.34 8.13
C ILE A 43 -4.90 -5.32 8.83
N ASN A 44 -5.43 -6.34 9.52
CA ASN A 44 -4.60 -7.36 10.16
C ASN A 44 -3.85 -8.16 9.10
N TRP A 45 -4.53 -8.62 8.05
CA TRP A 45 -3.89 -9.29 6.91
C TRP A 45 -2.77 -8.45 6.29
N LEU A 46 -2.96 -7.13 6.12
CA LEU A 46 -1.91 -6.23 5.60
C LEU A 46 -0.68 -6.12 6.52
N LEU A 47 -0.85 -6.30 7.83
CA LEU A 47 0.21 -6.15 8.82
C LEU A 47 0.95 -7.46 9.12
N VAL A 48 0.23 -8.58 9.14
CA VAL A 48 0.78 -9.88 9.58
C VAL A 48 0.87 -10.92 8.46
N GLY A 49 0.15 -10.74 7.36
CA GLY A 49 0.19 -11.64 6.19
C GLY A 49 -0.59 -12.96 6.34
N GLU A 50 -1.48 -13.06 7.33
CA GLU A 50 -2.31 -14.24 7.65
C GLU A 50 -3.77 -14.07 7.19
#